data_AF-A0A7S2BZM3-F1
#
_entry.id   AF-A0A7S2BZM3-F1
#
_cell.length_a   1.000
_cell.length_b   1.000
_cell.length_c   1.000
_cell.angle_alpha   90.00
_cell.angle_beta   90.00
_cell.angle_gamma   90.00
#
_symmetry.space_group_name_H-M   'P 1'
#
loop_
_entity.id
_entity.type
_entity.pdbx_description
1 polymer ?
#
loop_
_entity_poly.entity_id
_entity_poly.type
_entity_poly.pdbx_seq_one_letter_code
_entity_poly.pdbx_strand_id
1 'polypeptide(L)'
;LNGDPGAFTAAGAIFFSYHSPLLVHSIFPLGGDSAGGTRVTIVGTHLSEMDHGTGLQCLFGPPDTIMVATAATLIDVDDDDPEDSSASTSTVNKSIACVIPPLAAFSFQESCHSEALQVRVTNNGDAGPHDRSTNALRFFYTHST
;
A
#
# COMPACT_ATOMS: atom_id res chain seq x y z
N LEU A 1 -45.38 -21.70 -33.63
CA LEU A 1 -44.15 -21.77 -32.81
C LEU A 1 -43.73 -20.33 -32.58
N ASN A 2 -44.11 -19.76 -31.44
CA ASN A 2 -43.74 -18.39 -31.09
C ASN A 2 -42.28 -18.44 -30.62
N GLY A 3 -41.39 -17.74 -31.32
CA GLY A 3 -39.97 -17.69 -30.96
C GLY A 3 -39.76 -16.68 -29.84
N ASP A 4 -39.32 -17.16 -28.69
CA ASP A 4 -38.90 -16.36 -27.55
C ASP A 4 -37.56 -15.68 -27.91
N PRO A 5 -37.47 -14.34 -27.95
CA PRO A 5 -36.19 -13.68 -28.15
C PRO A 5 -35.33 -13.92 -26.91
N GLY A 6 -34.18 -14.55 -27.11
CA GLY A 6 -33.21 -14.88 -26.08
C GLY A 6 -32.94 -13.72 -25.13
N ALA A 7 -33.16 -13.96 -23.85
CA ALA A 7 -32.66 -13.14 -22.77
C ALA A 7 -31.14 -13.36 -22.64
N PHE A 8 -30.37 -12.77 -23.54
CA PHE A 8 -29.03 -12.29 -23.20
C PHE A 8 -29.32 -10.97 -22.47
N THR A 9 -29.04 -10.77 -21.19
CA THR A 9 -27.72 -10.49 -20.67
C THR A 9 -27.91 -10.29 -19.16
N ALA A 10 -27.57 -11.27 -18.34
CA ALA A 10 -27.28 -11.01 -16.94
C ALA A 10 -25.76 -11.16 -16.76
N ALA A 11 -25.00 -10.47 -17.60
CA ALA A 11 -23.63 -10.14 -17.23
C ALA A 11 -23.78 -9.24 -16.00
N GLY A 12 -23.48 -9.79 -14.81
CA GLY A 12 -23.55 -9.07 -13.56
C GLY A 12 -22.93 -7.69 -13.74
N ALA A 13 -23.70 -6.66 -13.40
CA ALA A 13 -23.22 -5.29 -13.46
C ALA A 13 -21.91 -5.21 -12.66
N ILE A 14 -20.80 -5.11 -13.37
CA ILE A 14 -19.50 -4.80 -12.78
C ILE A 14 -19.54 -3.31 -12.46
N PHE A 15 -19.77 -3.00 -11.19
CA PHE A 15 -19.69 -1.63 -10.70
C PHE A 15 -18.22 -1.25 -10.58
N PHE A 16 -17.78 -0.31 -11.42
CA PHE A 16 -16.49 0.34 -11.25
C PHE A 16 -16.71 1.59 -10.39
N SER A 17 -16.32 1.52 -9.13
CA SER A 17 -16.27 2.69 -8.25
C SER A 17 -14.95 3.41 -8.46
N TYR A 18 -15.00 4.69 -8.85
CA TYR A 18 -13.83 5.55 -8.86
C TYR A 18 -13.55 6.01 -7.43
N HIS A 19 -12.50 5.48 -6.83
CA HIS A 19 -11.97 5.98 -5.56
C HIS A 19 -10.85 6.98 -5.84
N SER A 20 -10.71 7.98 -4.96
CA SER A 20 -9.57 8.87 -4.98
C SER A 20 -8.28 8.07 -4.85
N PRO A 21 -7.19 8.44 -5.55
CA PRO A 21 -5.92 7.74 -5.40
C PRO A 21 -5.44 7.82 -3.95
N LEU A 22 -4.84 6.74 -3.45
CA LEU A 22 -4.24 6.75 -2.12
C LEU A 22 -2.95 7.59 -2.20
N LEU A 23 -2.79 8.53 -1.28
CA LEU A 23 -1.67 9.45 -1.33
C LEU A 23 -0.78 9.24 -0.13
N VAL A 24 0.41 8.72 -0.41
CA VAL A 24 1.45 8.62 0.60
C VAL A 24 2.12 9.99 0.74
N HIS A 25 2.19 10.50 1.98
CA HIS A 25 2.76 11.79 2.31
C HIS A 25 4.18 11.68 2.81
N SER A 26 4.44 10.77 3.77
CA SER A 26 5.74 10.66 4.43
C SER A 26 5.94 9.27 5.05
N ILE A 27 7.20 8.90 5.27
CA ILE A 27 7.61 7.66 5.93
C ILE A 27 8.63 7.99 7.02
N PHE A 28 8.51 7.32 8.17
CA PHE A 28 9.44 7.46 9.28
C PHE A 28 9.58 6.14 10.04
N PRO A 29 10.81 5.68 10.38
CA PRO A 29 12.08 6.27 9.96
C PRO A 29 12.34 6.10 8.45
N LEU A 30 13.13 7.01 7.87
CA LEU A 30 13.58 6.95 6.46
C LEU A 30 14.68 5.90 6.22
N GLY A 31 15.10 5.21 7.28
CA GLY A 31 16.04 4.11 7.17
C GLY A 31 15.95 3.13 8.32
N GLY A 32 16.55 1.97 8.14
CA GLY A 32 16.49 0.84 9.07
C GLY A 32 17.56 -0.20 8.78
N ASP A 33 17.62 -1.20 9.65
CA ASP A 33 18.66 -2.22 9.57
C ASP A 33 18.48 -3.11 8.33
N SER A 34 19.58 -3.39 7.63
CA SER A 34 19.63 -4.33 6.49
C SER A 34 19.16 -5.74 6.83
N ALA A 35 19.16 -6.13 8.11
CA ALA A 35 18.58 -7.38 8.59
C ALA A 35 17.04 -7.44 8.44
N GLY A 36 16.38 -6.31 8.19
CA GLY A 36 14.92 -6.21 8.15
C GLY A 36 14.30 -6.15 9.55
N GLY A 37 12.97 -6.26 9.63
CA GLY A 37 12.24 -6.22 10.89
C GLY A 37 12.02 -4.81 11.46
N THR A 38 12.56 -3.77 10.82
CA THR A 38 12.36 -2.38 11.26
C THR A 38 10.90 -1.99 11.02
N ARG A 39 10.20 -1.53 12.06
CA ARG A 39 8.85 -0.96 11.92
C ARG A 39 8.96 0.47 11.40
N VAL A 40 8.32 0.72 10.28
CA VAL A 40 8.16 2.06 9.69
C VAL A 40 6.71 2.49 9.74
N THR A 41 6.51 3.77 10.01
CA THR A 41 5.22 4.45 9.97
C THR A 41 5.14 5.26 8.70
N ILE A 42 4.09 5.04 7.93
CA ILE A 42 3.80 5.75 6.69
C ILE A 42 2.52 6.56 6.92
N VAL A 43 2.58 7.86 6.64
CA VAL A 43 1.42 8.76 6.72
C VAL A 43 0.87 8.97 5.32
N GLY A 44 -0.43 8.85 5.15
CA GLY A 44 -1.12 9.01 3.88
C GLY A 44 -2.59 9.40 4.02
N THR A 45 -3.25 9.73 2.92
CA THR A 45 -4.70 9.97 2.86
C THR A 45 -5.39 8.89 2.04
N HIS A 46 -6.69 8.72 2.28
CA HIS A 46 -7.52 7.67 1.67
C HIS A 46 -7.04 6.23 1.95
N LEU A 47 -6.26 6.02 3.02
CA LEU A 47 -5.77 4.69 3.41
C LEU A 47 -6.92 3.80 3.87
N SER A 48 -7.79 4.32 4.74
CA SER A 48 -8.96 3.60 5.26
C SER A 48 -10.02 3.31 4.18
N GLU A 49 -10.17 4.20 3.21
CA GLU A 49 -11.07 3.98 2.07
C GLU A 49 -10.62 2.79 1.21
N MET A 50 -9.31 2.56 1.13
CA MET A 50 -8.74 1.46 0.36
C MET A 50 -8.72 0.15 1.17
N ASP A 51 -8.74 0.24 2.50
CA ASP A 51 -8.78 -0.89 3.44
C ASP A 51 -10.20 -1.47 3.58
N HIS A 52 -10.71 -2.08 2.51
CA HIS A 52 -12.04 -2.73 2.50
C HIS A 52 -12.07 -4.07 3.25
N GLY A 53 -11.32 -4.20 4.36
CA GLY A 53 -11.19 -5.45 5.13
C GLY A 53 -10.28 -6.51 4.47
N THR A 54 -9.69 -6.20 3.32
CA THR A 54 -8.68 -7.05 2.65
C THR A 54 -7.26 -6.83 3.17
N GLY A 55 -7.02 -5.74 3.92
CA GLY A 55 -5.73 -5.36 4.43
C GLY A 55 -4.89 -4.61 3.40
N LEU A 56 -4.32 -3.48 3.81
CA LEU A 56 -3.28 -2.78 3.04
C LEU A 56 -1.96 -3.55 3.05
N GLN A 57 -1.17 -3.36 2.00
CA GLN A 57 0.17 -3.90 1.85
C GLN A 57 1.16 -2.80 1.49
N CYS A 58 2.31 -2.81 2.16
CA CYS A 58 3.45 -1.97 1.83
C CYS A 58 4.40 -2.72 0.91
N LEU A 59 4.65 -2.13 -0.25
CA LEU A 59 5.55 -2.62 -1.26
C LEU A 59 6.88 -1.90 -1.12
N PHE A 60 7.94 -2.67 -0.94
CA PHE A 60 9.32 -2.17 -0.89
C PHE A 60 10.05 -2.71 -2.11
N GLY A 61 10.83 -1.91 -2.82
CA GLY A 61 11.64 -2.45 -3.92
C GLY A 61 12.40 -1.38 -4.71
N PRO A 62 13.32 -1.77 -5.60
CA PRO A 62 13.97 -0.83 -6.51
C PRO A 62 12.96 -0.17 -7.47
N PRO A 63 13.27 1.02 -8.05
CA PRO A 63 12.64 1.45 -9.29
C PRO A 63 12.71 0.32 -10.33
N ASP A 64 11.60 0.03 -11.02
CA ASP A 64 11.56 -0.87 -12.19
C ASP A 64 11.85 -2.37 -11.93
N THR A 65 11.82 -2.83 -10.68
CA THR A 65 12.01 -4.24 -10.32
C THR A 65 10.82 -4.79 -9.51
N ILE A 66 10.77 -6.11 -9.31
CA ILE A 66 9.83 -6.77 -8.41
C ILE A 66 9.94 -6.16 -7.01
N MET A 67 8.80 -5.73 -6.47
CA MET A 67 8.67 -5.24 -5.10
C MET A 67 8.25 -6.37 -4.17
N VAL A 68 8.72 -6.30 -2.92
CA VAL A 68 8.33 -7.18 -1.83
C VAL A 68 7.16 -6.55 -1.08
N ALA A 69 6.04 -7.25 -1.03
CA ALA A 69 4.86 -6.85 -0.27
C ALA A 69 4.98 -7.28 1.19
N THR A 70 4.58 -6.40 2.10
CA THR A 70 4.50 -6.65 3.53
C THR A 70 3.14 -6.18 4.04
N ALA A 71 2.63 -6.84 5.09
CA ALA A 71 1.35 -6.44 5.67
C ALA A 71 1.47 -5.02 6.27
N ALA A 72 0.47 -4.19 6.01
CA ALA A 72 0.30 -2.90 6.63
C ALA A 72 -0.80 -2.97 7.68
N THR A 73 -0.58 -2.30 8.81
CA THR A 73 -1.59 -2.15 9.86
C THR A 73 -1.96 -0.69 9.98
N LEU A 74 -3.24 -0.35 9.81
CA LEU A 74 -3.73 0.98 10.13
C LEU A 74 -3.46 1.28 11.60
N ILE A 75 -2.79 2.40 11.83
CA ILE A 75 -2.66 3.00 13.14
C ILE A 75 -3.86 3.94 13.23
N ASP A 76 -4.96 3.43 13.77
CA ASP A 76 -6.00 4.33 14.23
C ASP A 76 -5.41 5.06 15.43
N VAL A 77 -5.25 6.38 15.32
CA VAL A 77 -5.01 7.19 16.51
C VAL A 77 -6.32 7.07 17.25
N ASP A 78 -6.34 6.31 18.36
CA ASP A 78 -7.52 6.19 19.23
C ASP A 78 -8.15 7.58 19.35
N ASP A 79 -9.26 7.76 18.63
CA ASP A 79 -10.13 8.90 18.83
C ASP A 79 -10.73 8.62 20.21
N ASP A 80 -10.32 9.39 21.21
CA ASP A 80 -10.94 9.40 22.54
C ASP A 80 -12.35 10.01 22.42
N ASP A 81 -13.20 9.44 21.55
CA ASP A 81 -14.61 9.77 21.39
C ASP A 81 -15.44 8.50 21.16
N PRO A 82 -16.13 7.99 22.20
CA PRO A 82 -16.84 6.72 22.13
C PRO A 82 -18.23 6.77 21.47
N GLU A 83 -18.66 7.83 20.78
CA GLU A 83 -20.06 7.93 20.30
C GLU A 83 -20.29 7.98 18.79
N ASP A 84 -19.28 7.84 17.95
CA ASP A 84 -19.54 7.63 16.51
C ASP A 84 -18.53 6.67 15.89
N SER A 85 -18.85 5.37 15.95
CA SER A 85 -18.32 4.39 14.99
C SER A 85 -18.90 4.66 13.60
N SER A 86 -18.80 5.88 13.09
CA SER A 86 -18.87 6.09 11.65
C SER A 86 -17.64 5.42 11.09
N ALA A 87 -17.87 4.42 10.25
CA ALA A 87 -16.86 3.86 9.36
C ALA A 87 -15.95 5.00 8.90
N SER A 88 -14.70 5.00 9.36
CA SER A 88 -13.77 6.13 9.26
C SER A 88 -13.49 6.37 7.76
N THR A 89 -14.42 7.07 7.10
CA THR A 89 -14.39 7.47 5.69
C THR A 89 -13.55 8.72 5.64
N SER A 90 -12.32 8.56 6.11
CA SER A 90 -11.55 9.64 6.66
C SER A 90 -10.55 10.06 5.59
N THR A 91 -10.95 11.08 4.83
CA THR A 91 -10.09 11.90 3.96
C THR A 91 -8.93 12.56 4.75
N VAL A 92 -8.90 12.43 6.07
CA VAL A 92 -7.81 12.89 6.95
C VAL A 92 -6.55 12.06 6.78
N ASN A 93 -5.40 12.64 7.15
CA ASN A 93 -4.12 11.96 7.19
C ASN A 93 -4.19 10.81 8.20
N LYS A 94 -4.15 9.58 7.70
CA LYS A 94 -4.04 8.36 8.50
C LYS A 94 -2.61 7.84 8.44
N SER A 95 -2.22 7.06 9.42
CA SER A 95 -0.91 6.41 9.47
C SER A 95 -1.07 4.90 9.41
N ILE A 96 -0.15 4.23 8.72
CA ILE A 96 -0.02 2.77 8.69
C ILE A 96 1.37 2.40 9.19
N ALA A 97 1.46 1.30 9.92
CA ALA A 97 2.73 0.67 10.26
C ALA A 97 3.00 -0.50 9.33
N CYS A 98 4.23 -0.59 8.84
CA CYS A 98 4.74 -1.67 8.01
C CYS A 98 6.08 -2.15 8.54
N VAL A 99 6.41 -3.42 8.30
CA VAL A 99 7.70 -3.99 8.69
C VAL A 99 8.57 -4.09 7.45
N ILE A 100 9.74 -3.49 7.50
CA ILE A 100 10.72 -3.54 6.42
C ILE A 100 11.22 -5.00 6.26
N PRO A 101 11.15 -5.60 5.06
CA PRO A 101 11.70 -6.94 4.83
C PRO A 101 13.24 -6.96 4.88
N PRO A 102 13.89 -8.12 5.03
CA PRO A 102 15.36 -8.19 5.02
C PRO A 102 15.93 -7.80 3.65
N LEU A 103 17.11 -7.17 3.61
CA LEU A 103 17.80 -6.84 2.35
C LEU A 103 17.98 -8.07 1.45
N ALA A 104 18.18 -9.24 2.05
CA ALA A 104 18.30 -10.53 1.34
C ALA A 104 17.02 -10.97 0.61
N ALA A 105 15.85 -10.38 0.92
CA ALA A 105 14.62 -10.63 0.15
C ALA A 105 14.64 -9.95 -1.22
N PHE A 106 15.59 -9.04 -1.45
CA PHE A 106 15.75 -8.32 -2.70
C PHE A 106 16.94 -8.86 -3.47
N SER A 107 16.76 -9.06 -4.77
CA SER A 107 17.87 -9.24 -5.70
C SER A 107 18.34 -7.86 -6.14
N PHE A 108 19.18 -7.21 -5.33
CA PHE A 108 19.91 -6.03 -5.79
C PHE A 108 21.01 -6.50 -6.73
N GLN A 109 21.07 -5.92 -7.94
CA GLN A 109 22.28 -6.01 -8.75
C GLN A 109 23.39 -5.33 -7.94
N GLU A 110 24.53 -5.99 -7.70
CA GLU A 110 25.61 -5.56 -6.77
C GLU A 110 26.17 -4.14 -7.02
N SER A 111 25.84 -3.50 -8.15
CA SER A 111 26.15 -2.09 -8.43
C SER A 111 25.24 -1.09 -7.67
N CYS A 112 24.16 -1.62 -7.09
CA CYS A 112 23.00 -1.09 -6.38
C CYS A 112 23.11 -0.59 -4.93
N HIS A 113 24.27 -0.68 -4.28
CA HIS A 113 24.35 -0.61 -2.82
C HIS A 113 24.01 0.77 -2.22
N SER A 114 23.70 1.78 -3.05
CA SER A 114 23.28 3.12 -2.63
C SER A 114 21.91 3.57 -3.18
N GLU A 115 21.15 2.68 -3.83
CA GLU A 115 19.82 3.04 -4.33
C GLU A 115 18.77 2.96 -3.21
N ALA A 116 18.04 4.06 -3.01
CA ALA A 116 16.91 4.09 -2.10
C ALA A 116 15.81 3.15 -2.60
N LEU A 117 15.26 2.33 -1.70
CA LEU A 117 14.05 1.56 -1.97
C LEU A 117 12.88 2.51 -2.21
N GLN A 118 12.10 2.26 -3.26
CA GLN A 118 10.76 2.81 -3.41
C GLN A 118 9.82 2.09 -2.46
N VAL A 119 9.05 2.88 -1.72
CA VAL A 119 7.98 2.42 -0.86
C VAL A 119 6.65 2.86 -1.46
N ARG A 120 5.78 1.88 -1.70
CA ARG A 120 4.41 2.08 -2.19
C ARG A 120 3.43 1.37 -1.28
N VAL A 121 2.18 1.74 -1.37
CA VAL A 121 1.10 1.10 -0.61
C VAL A 121 0.06 0.61 -1.62
N THR A 122 -0.55 -0.54 -1.39
CA THR A 122 -1.63 -1.08 -2.22
C THR A 122 -2.62 -1.85 -1.36
N ASN A 123 -3.87 -2.01 -1.81
CA ASN A 123 -4.92 -2.77 -1.15
C ASN A 123 -5.21 -4.14 -1.80
N ASN A 124 -4.17 -4.84 -2.26
CA ASN A 124 -4.26 -6.10 -3.02
C ASN A 124 -4.70 -5.94 -4.49
N GLY A 125 -4.83 -4.69 -4.97
CA GLY A 125 -4.97 -4.36 -6.39
C GLY A 125 -3.61 -4.07 -7.01
N ASP A 126 -3.32 -4.64 -8.19
CA ASP A 126 -2.12 -4.45 -8.99
C ASP A 126 -1.42 -3.09 -8.79
N ALA A 127 -0.39 -3.07 -7.93
CA ALA A 127 0.68 -2.11 -8.06
C ALA A 127 1.56 -2.56 -9.23
N GLY A 128 0.97 -2.62 -10.42
CA GLY A 128 1.72 -2.86 -11.63
C GLY A 128 2.80 -1.79 -11.77
N PRO A 129 3.87 -2.04 -12.55
CA PRO A 129 4.93 -1.05 -12.79
C PRO A 129 4.42 0.26 -13.42
N HIS A 130 3.18 0.28 -13.91
CA HIS A 130 2.50 1.46 -14.47
C HIS A 130 1.49 2.13 -13.54
N ASP A 131 1.24 1.59 -12.34
CA ASP A 131 0.33 2.23 -11.40
C ASP A 131 1.00 3.46 -10.78
N ARG A 132 0.73 4.62 -11.40
CA ARG A 132 1.16 5.94 -10.93
C ARG A 132 0.32 6.44 -9.76
N SER A 133 -0.62 5.64 -9.26
CA SER A 133 -1.63 6.07 -8.29
C SER A 133 -1.03 6.38 -6.90
N THR A 134 0.13 5.82 -6.56
CA THR A 134 0.83 6.12 -5.29
C THR A 134 2.12 6.90 -5.47
N ASN A 135 2.28 7.97 -4.69
CA ASN A 135 3.59 8.60 -4.48
C ASN A 135 4.55 7.55 -3.91
N ALA A 136 5.67 7.32 -4.61
CA ALA A 136 6.72 6.45 -4.11
C ALA A 136 7.61 7.22 -3.13
N LEU A 137 7.68 6.74 -1.89
CA LEU A 137 8.63 7.28 -0.91
C LEU A 137 9.97 6.57 -1.04
N ARG A 138 11.03 7.19 -0.51
CA ARG A 138 12.39 6.65 -0.52
C ARG A 138 12.78 6.16 0.86
N PHE A 139 13.35 4.96 0.93
CA PHE A 139 13.84 4.36 2.17
C PHE A 139 15.27 3.83 1.99
N PHE A 140 16.12 3.97 3.01
CA PHE A 140 17.55 3.60 2.95
C PHE A 140 17.89 2.53 3.99
N TYR A 141 18.55 1.45 3.59
CA TYR A 141 19.14 0.54 4.56
C TYR A 141 20.45 1.07 5.10
N THR A 142 20.61 1.00 6.42
CA THR A 142 21.89 1.24 7.08
C THR A 142 22.55 -0.11 7.38
N HIS A 143 23.81 -0.27 6.99
CA HIS A 143 24.61 -1.44 7.37
C HIS A 143 25.10 -1.23 8.81
N SER A 144 24.62 -2.05 9.75
CA SER A 144 25.24 -2.12 11.08
C SER A 144 26.61 -2.79 10.92
N THR A 145 27.68 -2.00 10.91
CA THR A 145 29.08 -2.47 10.94
C THR A 145 29.41 -3.23 12.20
#